data_AF-A0A412LJG9-F1
#
_entry.id   AF-A0A412LJG9-F1
#
_cell.length_a   1.000
_cell.length_b   1.000
_cell.length_c   1.000
_cell.angle_alpha   90.00
_cell.angle_beta   90.00
_cell.angle_gamma   90.00
#
_symmetry.space_group_name_H-M   'P 1'
#
loop_
_entity.id
_entity.type
_entity.pdbx_description
1 polymer ?
#
loop_
_entity_poly.entity_id
_entity_poly.type
_entity_poly.pdbx_seq_one_letter_code
_entity_poly.pdbx_strand_id
1 'polypeptide(L)'
;MGTATVQLNTRIDPMLKAGGDAVLTRNGLGPSDAIRALWTYLAEHQTLPGFMVTDKCETPRAKSLAEQGCGLAFSSLGLSFSDFAPGESSADNWDAVRDDMYDAMIADIEANCR
;
A
#
# COMPACT_ATOMS: atom_id res chain seq x y z
N MET A 1 -26.48 -28.12 27.69
CA MET A 1 -26.40 -27.71 26.27
C MET A 1 -25.17 -28.38 25.68
N GLY A 2 -25.33 -29.28 24.70
CA GLY A 2 -24.19 -29.90 24.05
C GLY A 2 -23.36 -28.84 23.34
N THR A 3 -22.04 -28.85 23.53
CA THR A 3 -21.13 -27.96 22.82
C THR A 3 -21.08 -28.40 21.36
N ALA A 4 -21.90 -27.78 20.51
CA ALA A 4 -21.86 -28.01 19.08
C ALA A 4 -20.46 -27.63 18.56
N THR A 5 -19.72 -28.60 18.04
CA THR A 5 -18.41 -28.38 17.43
C THR A 5 -18.57 -28.24 15.92
N VAL A 6 -17.93 -27.23 15.33
CA VAL A 6 -17.88 -27.01 13.88
C VAL A 6 -16.46 -27.26 13.37
N GLN A 7 -16.34 -27.80 12.16
CA GLN A 7 -15.06 -28.04 11.50
C GLN A 7 -14.63 -26.85 10.64
N LEU A 8 -13.37 -26.45 10.74
CA LEU A 8 -12.74 -25.48 9.86
C LEU A 8 -11.93 -26.21 8.78
N ASN A 9 -12.27 -26.01 7.51
CA ASN A 9 -11.58 -26.61 6.38
C ASN A 9 -10.97 -25.53 5.49
N THR A 10 -9.68 -25.66 5.15
CA THR A 10 -8.99 -24.73 4.24
C THR A 10 -7.97 -25.50 3.43
N ARG A 11 -7.88 -25.19 2.13
CA ARG A 11 -6.83 -25.73 1.25
C ARG A 11 -5.54 -24.95 1.48
N ILE A 12 -4.43 -25.67 1.63
CA ILE A 12 -3.11 -25.11 1.90
C ILE A 12 -2.07 -25.83 1.05
N ASP A 13 -1.04 -25.12 0.63
CA ASP A 13 0.12 -25.73 -0.02
C ASP A 13 0.75 -26.81 0.91
N PRO A 14 1.04 -28.02 0.39
CA PRO A 14 1.58 -29.10 1.22
C PRO A 14 2.93 -28.79 1.86
N MET A 15 3.81 -28.06 1.16
CA MET A 15 5.13 -27.71 1.69
C MET A 15 5.03 -26.63 2.76
N LEU A 16 4.15 -25.64 2.56
CA LEU A 16 3.84 -24.64 3.56
C LEU A 16 3.26 -25.29 4.83
N LYS A 17 2.35 -26.25 4.68
CA LYS A 17 1.78 -27.00 5.81
C LYS A 17 2.85 -27.77 6.57
N ALA A 18 3.71 -28.51 5.87
CA ALA A 18 4.77 -29.28 6.50
C ALA A 18 5.78 -28.39 7.25
N GLY A 19 6.17 -27.26 6.64
CA GLY A 19 7.05 -26.28 7.29
C GLY A 19 6.42 -25.68 8.55
N GLY A 20 5.15 -25.28 8.49
CA GLY A 20 4.41 -24.78 9.65
C GLY A 20 4.30 -25.82 10.77
N ASP A 21 3.95 -27.06 10.43
CA ASP A 21 3.82 -28.16 11.41
C ASP A 21 5.13 -28.45 12.13
N ALA A 22 6.26 -28.41 11.43
CA ALA A 22 7.58 -28.60 12.03
C ALA A 22 7.89 -27.50 13.07
N VAL A 23 7.55 -26.24 12.76
CA VAL A 23 7.73 -25.12 13.70
C VAL A 23 6.80 -25.27 14.90
N LEU A 24 5.52 -25.58 14.70
CA LEU A 24 4.56 -25.75 15.78
C LEU A 24 4.95 -26.90 16.71
N THR A 25 5.33 -28.04 16.15
CA THR A 25 5.77 -29.23 16.90
C THR A 25 7.00 -28.91 17.75
N ARG A 26 7.99 -28.19 17.19
CA ARG A 26 9.18 -27.76 17.94
C ARG A 26 8.83 -26.87 19.14
N ASN A 27 7.72 -26.14 19.07
CA ASN A 27 7.23 -25.29 20.16
C ASN A 27 6.14 -25.97 21.02
N GLY A 28 5.92 -27.28 20.86
CA GLY A 28 4.95 -28.05 21.65
C GLY A 28 3.49 -27.75 21.33
N LEU A 29 3.19 -27.17 20.16
CA LEU A 29 1.83 -26.84 19.74
C LEU A 29 1.37 -27.74 18.59
N GLY A 30 0.09 -28.14 18.64
CA GLY A 30 -0.59 -28.75 17.50
C GLY A 30 -1.13 -27.70 16.52
N PRO A 31 -1.29 -28.03 15.22
CA PRO A 31 -1.90 -27.13 14.24
C PRO A 31 -3.30 -26.65 14.64
N SER A 32 -4.13 -27.54 15.18
CA SER A 32 -5.46 -27.19 15.64
C SER A 32 -5.43 -26.23 16.83
N ASP A 33 -4.44 -26.35 17.73
CA ASP A 33 -4.33 -25.47 18.90
C ASP A 33 -3.85 -24.08 18.50
N ALA A 34 -2.91 -24.00 17.55
CA ALA A 34 -2.49 -22.72 16.97
C ALA A 34 -3.67 -21.98 16.30
N ILE A 35 -4.50 -22.71 15.54
CA ILE A 35 -5.69 -22.14 14.89
C ILE A 35 -6.74 -21.72 15.92
N ARG A 36 -7.01 -22.53 16.95
CA ARG A 36 -7.93 -22.15 18.03
C ARG A 36 -7.44 -20.91 18.76
N ALA A 37 -6.15 -20.84 19.11
CA ALA A 37 -5.56 -19.68 19.76
C ALA A 37 -5.68 -18.41 18.91
N LEU A 38 -5.48 -18.52 17.59
CA LEU A 38 -5.70 -17.41 16.66
C LEU A 38 -7.17 -16.96 16.65
N TRP A 39 -8.13 -17.89 16.56
CA TRP A 39 -9.56 -17.54 16.58
C TRP A 39 -9.99 -16.92 17.92
N THR A 40 -9.47 -17.42 19.04
CA THR A 40 -9.66 -16.81 20.36
C THR A 40 -9.13 -15.39 20.39
N TYR A 41 -7.90 -15.16 19.92
CA TYR A 41 -7.30 -13.84 19.84
C TYR A 41 -8.17 -12.87 19.02
N LEU A 42 -8.60 -13.28 17.82
CA LEU A 42 -9.45 -12.46 16.95
C LEU A 42 -10.78 -12.11 17.63
N ALA A 43 -11.41 -13.07 18.30
CA ALA A 43 -12.69 -12.88 18.97
C ALA A 43 -12.58 -11.99 20.22
N GLU A 44 -11.52 -12.15 21.02
CA GLU A 44 -11.33 -11.38 22.25
C GLU A 44 -10.85 -9.96 21.96
N HIS A 45 -9.92 -9.80 21.01
CA HIS A 45 -9.26 -8.52 20.77
C HIS A 45 -9.88 -7.72 19.62
N GLN A 46 -10.76 -8.31 18.80
CA GLN A 46 -11.41 -7.65 17.65
C GLN A 46 -10.41 -6.95 16.72
N THR A 47 -9.17 -7.46 16.64
CA THR A 47 -8.08 -6.90 15.85
C THR A 47 -7.27 -8.01 15.20
N LEU A 48 -6.67 -7.73 14.05
CA LEU A 48 -5.77 -8.67 13.38
C LEU A 48 -4.41 -8.70 14.11
N PRO A 49 -3.79 -9.88 14.30
CA PRO A 49 -2.40 -9.97 14.71
C PRO A 49 -1.50 -9.18 13.76
N GLY A 50 -0.43 -8.58 14.28
CA GLY A 50 0.45 -7.69 13.50
C GLY A 50 1.00 -8.31 12.21
N PHE A 51 1.32 -9.61 12.21
CA PHE A 51 1.82 -10.29 11.01
C PHE A 51 0.78 -10.42 9.87
N MET A 52 -0.52 -10.30 10.19
CA MET A 52 -1.60 -10.31 9.21
C MET A 52 -1.90 -8.92 8.66
N VAL A 53 -1.46 -7.88 9.37
CA VAL A 53 -1.44 -6.52 8.86
C VAL A 53 -0.22 -6.41 7.95
N THR A 54 -0.37 -6.91 6.72
CA THR A 54 0.43 -6.33 5.65
C THR A 54 0.06 -4.86 5.61
N ASP A 55 1.06 -3.98 5.53
CA ASP A 55 0.84 -2.56 5.35
C ASP A 55 0.16 -2.37 3.98
N LYS A 56 -1.14 -2.64 3.91
CA LYS A 56 -2.04 -2.16 2.87
C LYS A 56 -2.34 -0.70 3.16
N CYS A 57 -1.32 0.04 3.61
CA CYS A 57 -1.26 1.44 3.34
C CYS A 57 -0.90 1.60 1.85
N GLU A 58 -1.80 1.16 0.96
CA GLU A 58 -2.20 2.09 -0.08
C GLU A 58 -2.91 3.21 0.66
N THR A 59 -2.10 4.08 1.21
CA THR A 59 -2.45 5.37 1.76
C THR A 59 -3.61 6.01 0.97
N PRO A 60 -4.78 6.26 1.59
CA PRO A 60 -5.55 7.45 1.26
C PRO A 60 -4.81 8.71 1.78
N ARG A 61 -3.75 8.54 2.59
CA ARG A 61 -3.02 9.61 3.29
C ARG A 61 -1.73 10.09 2.61
N ALA A 62 -1.30 9.47 1.51
CA ALA A 62 -0.22 9.95 0.66
C ALA A 62 -0.70 11.09 -0.25
N LYS A 63 -2.03 11.25 -0.39
CA LYS A 63 -2.60 12.51 -0.89
C LYS A 63 -2.55 13.64 0.15
N SER A 64 -2.56 13.36 1.47
CA SER A 64 -2.55 14.43 2.50
C SER A 64 -1.16 14.77 3.05
N LEU A 65 -0.15 13.93 2.85
CA LEU A 65 1.24 14.21 3.30
C LEU A 65 2.12 14.78 2.19
N ALA A 66 1.78 14.59 0.91
CA ALA A 66 2.33 15.42 -0.17
C ALA A 66 1.87 16.89 -0.03
N GLU A 67 0.68 17.13 0.53
CA GLU A 67 0.20 18.48 0.89
C GLU A 67 0.81 19.05 2.19
N GLN A 68 1.39 18.21 3.07
CA GLN A 68 2.04 18.66 4.31
C GLN A 68 3.57 18.51 4.27
N GLY A 69 4.12 18.11 3.13
CA GLY A 69 5.53 17.75 2.94
C GLY A 69 6.49 18.91 2.73
N CYS A 70 6.05 20.16 2.87
CA CYS A 70 6.92 21.34 2.75
C CYS A 70 7.08 22.14 4.06
N GLY A 71 6.76 21.57 5.22
CA GLY A 71 6.75 22.35 6.47
C GLY A 71 8.04 22.37 7.29
N LEU A 72 8.93 21.38 7.16
CA LEU A 72 9.97 21.14 8.19
C LEU A 72 11.41 21.35 7.74
N ALA A 73 11.68 21.55 6.44
CA ALA A 73 13.02 21.89 5.94
C ALA A 73 13.28 23.41 5.82
N PHE A 74 12.22 24.24 5.85
CA PHE A 74 12.33 25.66 5.56
C PHE A 74 12.79 26.49 6.78
N SER A 75 12.43 26.08 7.99
CA SER A 75 12.77 26.81 9.22
C SER A 75 14.27 26.84 9.52
N SER A 76 15.06 25.86 9.08
CA SER A 76 16.52 25.87 9.26
C SER A 76 17.25 26.77 8.26
N LEU A 77 16.58 27.14 7.15
CA LEU A 77 17.12 27.97 6.07
C LEU A 77 16.54 29.39 6.04
N GLY A 78 15.61 29.73 6.95
CA GLY A 78 15.02 31.07 7.06
C GLY A 78 14.07 31.44 5.91
N LEU A 79 13.57 30.44 5.19
CA LEU A 79 12.67 30.63 4.05
C LEU A 79 11.21 30.55 4.51
N SER A 80 10.36 31.47 4.05
CA SER A 80 8.93 31.44 4.35
C SER A 80 8.17 30.70 3.26
N PHE A 81 7.10 30.00 3.64
CA PHE A 81 6.17 29.39 2.68
C PHE A 81 5.60 30.40 1.68
N SER A 82 5.49 31.68 2.07
CA SER A 82 5.06 32.77 1.20
C SER A 82 6.06 33.12 0.10
N ASP A 83 7.32 32.69 0.19
CA ASP A 83 8.34 32.93 -0.85
C ASP A 83 8.13 32.01 -2.07
N PHE A 84 7.30 30.97 -1.92
CA PHE A 84 6.90 30.04 -2.98
C PHE A 84 5.38 30.00 -3.14
N ALA A 85 4.70 31.15 -2.96
CA ALA A 85 3.34 31.29 -3.45
C ALA A 85 3.30 30.79 -4.91
N PRO A 86 2.45 29.80 -5.26
CA PRO A 86 2.36 29.36 -6.64
C PRO A 86 1.84 30.57 -7.42
N GLY A 87 2.72 31.22 -8.18
CA GLY A 87 2.30 32.07 -9.27
C GLY A 87 1.60 31.16 -10.26
N GLU A 88 0.27 31.05 -10.14
CA GLU A 88 -0.68 30.48 -11.09
C GLU A 88 -0.05 29.58 -12.17
N SER A 89 0.64 28.52 -11.73
CA SER A 89 1.36 27.63 -12.62
C SER A 89 0.38 26.57 -13.05
N SER A 90 -0.37 26.93 -14.10
CA SER A 90 -1.25 26.13 -14.93
C SER A 90 -0.94 24.63 -14.86
N ALA A 91 -1.69 23.93 -14.00
CA ALA A 91 -1.79 22.48 -14.04
C ALA A 91 -2.66 22.00 -15.23
N ASP A 92 -3.20 22.93 -16.02
CA ASP A 92 -4.13 22.66 -17.12
C ASP A 92 -3.46 22.58 -18.51
N ASN A 93 -2.14 22.79 -18.63
CA ASN A 93 -1.50 22.92 -19.94
C ASN A 93 -0.80 21.66 -20.47
N TRP A 94 -0.99 20.49 -19.85
CA TRP A 94 -0.37 19.24 -20.32
C TRP A 94 -0.87 18.79 -21.69
N ASP A 95 -2.10 19.16 -22.05
CA ASP A 95 -2.64 18.86 -23.37
C ASP A 95 -1.98 19.73 -24.45
N ALA A 96 -1.72 21.02 -24.19
CA ALA A 96 -1.05 21.87 -25.18
C ALA A 96 0.43 21.48 -25.40
N VAL A 97 1.13 21.04 -24.35
CA VAL A 97 2.50 20.51 -24.49
C VAL A 97 2.51 19.22 -25.31
N ARG A 98 1.48 18.39 -25.13
CA ARG A 98 1.31 17.16 -25.89
C ARG A 98 1.01 17.45 -27.36
N ASP A 99 0.12 18.41 -27.62
CA ASP A 99 -0.28 18.80 -28.97
C ASP A 99 0.89 19.42 -29.74
N ASP A 100 1.67 20.31 -29.11
CA ASP A 100 2.89 20.90 -29.72
C ASP A 100 3.93 19.84 -30.11
N MET A 101 4.10 18.80 -29.29
CA MET A 101 5.00 17.69 -29.60
C MET A 101 4.51 16.85 -30.78
N TYR A 102 3.20 16.62 -30.89
CA TYR A 102 2.62 15.89 -32.02
C TYR A 102 2.66 16.72 -33.31
N ASP A 103 2.40 18.03 -33.23
CA ASP A 103 2.48 18.93 -34.37
C ASP A 103 3.92 19.04 -34.91
N ALA A 104 4.91 19.14 -34.02
CA ALA A 104 6.33 19.12 -34.41
C ALA A 104 6.73 17.80 -35.08
N MET A 105 6.24 16.66 -34.57
CA MET A 105 6.50 15.34 -35.16
C MET A 105 5.85 15.20 -36.54
N ILE A 106 4.62 15.68 -36.72
CA ILE A 106 3.93 15.64 -38.01
C ILE A 106 4.64 16.52 -39.04
N ALA A 107 5.06 17.73 -38.64
CA ALA A 107 5.80 18.63 -39.53
C ALA A 107 7.14 18.04 -40.00
N ASP A 108 7.86 17.32 -39.14
CA ASP A 108 9.10 16.61 -39.51
C ASP A 108 8.83 15.49 -40.52
N ILE A 109 7.77 14.71 -40.33
CA ILE A 109 7.37 13.66 -41.26
C ILE A 109 6.99 14.25 -42.62
N GLU A 110 6.23 15.35 -42.64
CA GLU A 110 5.82 16.03 -43.87
C GLU A 110 7.01 16.65 -44.63
N ALA A 111 7.99 17.19 -43.90
CA ALA A 111 9.21 17.73 -44.50
C ALA A 111 10.10 16.64 -45.13
N ASN A 112 10.09 15.42 -44.57
CA ASN A 112 10.89 14.30 -45.03
C ASN A 112 10.23 13.47 -46.15
N CYS A 113 8.94 13.68 -46.43
CA CYS A 113 8.22 13.02 -47.52
C CYS A 113 8.27 13.76 -48.87
N ARG A 114 9.22 14.69 -49.05
CA ARG A 114 9.39 15.47 -50.29
C ARG A 114 10.56 15.02 -51.15
#